data_AF-A0A8C4ZDH2-F1
#
_entry.id   AF-A0A8C4ZDH2-F1
#
_cell.length_a   1.000
_cell.length_b   1.000
_cell.length_c   1.000
_cell.angle_alpha   90.00
_cell.angle_beta   90.00
_cell.angle_gamma   90.00
#
_symmetry.space_group_name_H-M   'P 1'
#
loop_
_entity.id
_entity.type
_entity.pdbx_description
1 polymer ?
#
loop_
_entity_poly.entity_id
_entity_poly.type
_entity_poly.pdbx_seq_one_letter_code
_entity_poly.pdbx_strand_id
1 'polypeptide(L)'
;MPNHREEQADEPTDVPRLEELESPPGSPPQNSSMSHLMELQNCVSNLSLAHEIVVNQDFRFKSSSPPKDSLEGRVAEMVHRAFWDVLREQLESSPPDHRQAVPLLREVKTMLLSLLLPAHVGLRAQLDRVLDLELIQQQVDHGALDLQRLASFIASTMAGLCAPVRDPEIRALRLLTDPVDLFREVLRVLELMKKDMVNFTLLSLRPHLAQQAVPYERAKFQELLRREPGSLDHTTSWLQRAAQEQRAALPPGPPGSDPGGRGALSPSAVLNRAYMGLLHWDPQDQRYPETVLMDRDRLDTLGHRVDLLALQAAVLLLTSAQCGGAVLSLPGFVGKLKQTTAALLEGSQAR
;
A
#
# COMPACT_ATOMS: atom_id res chain seq x y z
N MET A 1 -45.28 7.18 -53.94
CA MET A 1 -45.01 6.19 -55.01
C MET A 1 -43.53 5.87 -54.95
N PRO A 2 -43.17 4.68 -54.45
CA PRO A 2 -41.81 4.28 -54.10
C PRO A 2 -41.12 3.57 -55.27
N ASN A 3 -39.79 3.49 -55.26
CA ASN A 3 -39.15 2.25 -55.72
C ASN A 3 -37.81 2.00 -55.02
N HIS A 4 -37.67 0.74 -54.61
CA HIS A 4 -36.59 0.12 -53.86
C HIS A 4 -35.29 0.00 -54.66
N ARG A 5 -34.15 -0.06 -53.96
CA ARG A 5 -33.33 -1.28 -53.90
C ARG A 5 -32.26 -1.21 -52.80
N GLU A 6 -32.22 -2.29 -52.03
CA GLU A 6 -31.23 -2.65 -51.02
C GLU A 6 -29.88 -2.96 -51.66
N GLU A 7 -28.79 -2.65 -50.95
CA GLU A 7 -27.61 -3.52 -50.88
C GLU A 7 -26.89 -3.29 -49.54
N GLN A 8 -26.75 -4.37 -48.78
CA GLN A 8 -26.04 -4.51 -47.51
C GLN A 8 -24.61 -5.00 -47.78
N ALA A 9 -23.64 -4.50 -46.99
CA ALA A 9 -22.34 -5.07 -46.59
C ALA A 9 -21.33 -3.91 -46.51
N ASP A 10 -20.42 -3.75 -45.56
CA ASP A 10 -20.02 -4.45 -44.33
C ASP A 10 -19.06 -3.44 -43.65
N GLU A 11 -19.11 -3.26 -42.33
CA GLU A 11 -18.11 -2.47 -41.59
C GLU A 11 -16.83 -3.29 -41.42
N PRO A 12 -15.64 -2.68 -41.20
CA PRO A 12 -15.20 -2.70 -39.79
C PRO A 12 -14.27 -1.54 -39.34
N THR A 13 -14.54 -1.11 -38.10
CA THR A 13 -13.61 -0.70 -37.03
C THR A 13 -12.93 0.67 -37.08
N ASP A 14 -13.55 1.54 -36.30
CA ASP A 14 -13.11 2.78 -35.70
C ASP A 14 -11.76 2.66 -34.97
N VAL A 15 -10.77 3.46 -35.37
CA VAL A 15 -9.50 3.68 -34.67
C VAL A 15 -9.51 5.14 -34.22
N PRO A 16 -9.48 5.46 -32.91
CA PRO A 16 -9.55 6.84 -32.47
C PRO A 16 -8.21 7.54 -32.78
N ARG A 17 -8.24 8.44 -33.77
CA ARG A 17 -7.12 9.32 -34.12
C ARG A 17 -7.00 10.44 -33.09
N LEU A 18 -5.77 10.72 -32.66
CA LEU A 18 -5.42 11.88 -31.85
C LEU A 18 -5.57 13.13 -32.73
N GLU A 19 -6.58 13.97 -32.48
CA GLU A 19 -6.70 15.28 -33.11
C GLU A 19 -5.79 16.29 -32.38
N GLU A 20 -4.85 16.88 -33.13
CA GLU A 20 -4.05 18.04 -32.72
C GLU A 20 -4.85 19.33 -32.99
N LEU A 21 -5.03 20.17 -31.98
CA LEU A 21 -5.57 21.53 -32.11
C LEU A 21 -4.52 22.52 -31.60
N GLU A 22 -4.05 23.37 -32.51
CA GLU A 22 -3.07 24.43 -32.24
C GLU A 22 -3.58 25.45 -31.21
N SER A 23 -2.67 25.98 -30.40
CA SER A 23 -2.93 27.06 -29.44
C SER A 23 -1.91 28.20 -29.59
N PRO A 24 -2.30 29.49 -29.43
CA PRO A 24 -1.36 30.61 -29.42
C PRO A 24 -0.83 30.92 -28.00
N PRO A 25 0.29 31.67 -27.89
CA PRO A 25 1.15 31.66 -26.71
C PRO A 25 0.91 32.85 -25.76
N GLY A 26 1.16 32.64 -24.45
CA GLY A 26 1.54 33.75 -23.57
C GLY A 26 1.37 33.56 -22.05
N SER A 27 2.52 33.55 -21.34
CA SER A 27 2.79 34.03 -19.95
C SER A 27 2.87 32.99 -18.80
N PRO A 28 3.53 33.29 -17.65
CA PRO A 28 4.98 33.40 -17.41
C PRO A 28 5.51 32.35 -16.36
N PRO A 29 6.83 32.07 -16.24
CA PRO A 29 7.34 30.92 -15.50
C PRO A 29 8.07 31.29 -14.20
N GLN A 30 7.65 30.75 -13.05
CA GLN A 30 8.55 30.24 -11.98
C GLN A 30 7.80 29.76 -10.74
N ASN A 31 6.69 30.43 -10.35
CA ASN A 31 5.91 30.03 -9.16
C ASN A 31 4.99 28.83 -9.44
N SER A 32 4.67 28.60 -10.71
CA SER A 32 3.90 27.45 -11.19
C SER A 32 4.66 26.13 -11.04
N SER A 33 6.00 26.15 -11.02
CA SER A 33 6.81 24.93 -11.04
C SER A 33 6.68 24.12 -9.75
N MET A 34 6.85 24.75 -8.57
CA MET A 34 6.76 24.02 -7.30
C MET A 34 5.34 23.55 -6.97
N SER A 35 4.32 24.37 -7.23
CA SER A 35 2.93 23.95 -7.04
C SER A 35 2.56 22.79 -7.99
N HIS A 36 3.00 22.88 -9.25
CA HIS A 36 2.81 21.81 -10.23
C HIS A 36 3.52 20.52 -9.82
N LEU A 37 4.75 20.60 -9.30
CA LEU A 37 5.50 19.45 -8.80
C LEU A 37 4.83 18.81 -7.58
N MET A 38 4.33 19.61 -6.64
CA MET A 38 3.57 19.09 -5.48
C MET A 38 2.27 18.40 -5.92
N GLU A 39 1.54 19.00 -6.86
CA GLU A 39 0.34 18.37 -7.43
C GLU A 39 0.66 17.05 -8.14
N LEU A 40 1.73 17.02 -8.94
CA LEU A 40 2.18 15.83 -9.65
C LEU A 40 2.57 14.73 -8.65
N GLN A 41 3.32 15.07 -7.61
CA GLN A 41 3.70 14.15 -6.54
C GLN A 41 2.47 13.58 -5.83
N ASN A 42 1.46 14.42 -5.54
CA ASN A 42 0.22 13.97 -4.93
C ASN A 42 -0.58 13.05 -5.86
N CYS A 43 -0.62 13.33 -7.16
CA CYS A 43 -1.25 12.47 -8.16
C CYS A 43 -0.57 11.10 -8.23
N VAL A 44 0.76 11.06 -8.29
CA VAL A 44 1.54 9.82 -8.32
C VAL A 44 1.39 9.03 -7.02
N SER A 45 1.41 9.70 -5.87
CA SER A 45 1.23 9.07 -4.55
C SER A 45 -0.16 8.46 -4.40
N ASN A 46 -1.22 9.18 -4.80
CA ASN A 46 -2.59 8.69 -4.76
C ASN A 46 -2.80 7.51 -5.71
N LEU A 47 -2.22 7.57 -6.91
CA LEU A 47 -2.28 6.48 -7.89
C LEU A 47 -1.56 5.23 -7.37
N SER A 48 -0.34 5.38 -6.85
CA SER A 48 0.43 4.30 -6.25
C SER A 48 -0.32 3.67 -5.07
N LEU A 49 -0.92 4.49 -4.20
CA LEU A 49 -1.72 4.00 -3.09
C LEU A 49 -2.95 3.21 -3.56
N ALA A 50 -3.69 3.72 -4.55
CA ALA A 50 -4.86 3.03 -5.10
C ALA A 50 -4.48 1.68 -5.74
N HIS A 51 -3.38 1.68 -6.50
CA HIS A 51 -2.81 0.47 -7.09
C HIS A 51 -2.42 -0.56 -6.02
N GLU A 52 -1.69 -0.14 -4.98
CA GLU A 52 -1.30 -1.01 -3.86
C GLU A 52 -2.50 -1.60 -3.12
N ILE A 53 -3.55 -0.80 -2.88
CA ILE A 53 -4.76 -1.26 -2.20
C ILE A 53 -5.42 -2.43 -2.96
N VAL A 54 -5.40 -2.37 -4.30
CA VAL A 54 -6.08 -3.33 -5.18
C VAL A 54 -5.21 -4.55 -5.47
N VAL A 55 -3.93 -4.34 -5.81
CA VAL A 55 -3.01 -5.40 -6.26
C VAL A 55 -2.45 -6.20 -5.07
N ASN A 56 -2.10 -5.52 -3.97
CA ASN A 56 -1.52 -6.18 -2.80
C ASN A 56 -2.63 -6.62 -1.83
N GLN A 57 -2.93 -7.92 -1.84
CA GLN A 57 -3.98 -8.50 -0.98
C GLN A 57 -3.66 -8.33 0.52
N ASP A 58 -2.37 -8.33 0.86
CA ASP A 58 -1.88 -8.18 2.23
C ASP A 58 -1.69 -6.71 2.63
N PHE A 59 -2.09 -5.75 1.78
CA PHE A 59 -1.98 -4.34 2.11
C PHE A 59 -2.75 -4.02 3.39
N ARG A 60 -2.04 -3.37 4.31
CA ARG A 60 -2.50 -2.90 5.61
C ARG A 60 -1.88 -1.54 5.88
N PHE A 61 -2.66 -0.62 6.44
CA PHE A 61 -2.11 0.63 6.95
C PHE A 61 -1.15 0.33 8.12
N LYS A 62 0.13 0.57 7.91
CA LYS A 62 1.16 0.51 8.96
C LYS A 62 1.21 1.86 9.68
N SER A 63 1.45 1.81 10.99
CA SER A 63 1.72 3.03 11.75
C SER A 63 3.11 3.52 11.36
N SER A 64 3.20 4.73 10.81
CA SER A 64 4.49 5.41 10.67
C SER A 64 4.84 6.00 12.04
N SER A 65 5.46 5.18 12.90
CA SER A 65 6.21 5.74 14.02
C SER A 65 7.64 5.94 13.53
N PRO A 66 8.24 7.13 13.73
CA PRO A 66 9.64 7.35 13.40
C PRO A 66 10.50 6.26 14.08
N PRO A 67 11.56 5.75 13.44
CA PRO A 67 12.45 4.78 14.05
C PRO A 67 12.93 5.29 15.41
N LYS A 68 12.95 4.43 16.44
CA LYS A 68 13.34 4.85 17.80
C LYS A 68 14.75 5.47 17.85
N ASP A 69 15.63 5.02 16.96
CA ASP A 69 17.01 5.51 16.85
C ASP A 69 17.13 6.84 16.07
N SER A 70 16.05 7.28 15.44
CA SER A 70 16.01 8.57 14.76
C SER A 70 15.90 9.73 15.76
N LEU A 71 16.44 10.90 15.40
CA LEU A 71 16.31 12.11 16.20
C LEU A 71 14.83 12.46 16.43
N GLU A 72 14.00 12.35 15.39
CA GLU A 72 12.56 12.56 15.48
C GLU A 72 11.89 11.62 16.50
N GLY A 73 12.22 10.33 16.45
CA GLY A 73 11.70 9.34 17.40
C GLY A 73 12.09 9.64 18.85
N ARG A 74 13.35 10.02 19.08
CA ARG A 74 13.83 10.41 20.42
C ARG A 74 13.15 11.68 20.94
N VAL A 75 12.96 12.68 20.07
CA VAL A 75 12.26 13.92 20.43
C VAL A 75 10.80 13.63 20.75
N ALA A 76 10.11 12.84 19.93
CA ALA A 76 8.73 12.44 20.17
C ALA A 76 8.57 11.68 21.49
N GLU A 77 9.46 10.72 21.77
CA GLU A 77 9.46 9.96 23.02
C GLU A 77 9.67 10.88 24.24
N MET A 78 10.63 11.80 24.16
CA MET A 78 10.92 12.75 25.24
C MET A 78 9.72 13.68 25.52
N VAL A 79 9.08 14.20 24.47
CA VAL A 79 7.89 15.06 24.60
C VAL A 79 6.73 14.27 25.21
N HIS A 80 6.46 13.06 24.72
CA HIS A 80 5.39 12.22 25.26
C HIS A 80 5.65 11.87 26.72
N ARG A 81 6.90 11.55 27.08
CA ARG A 81 7.27 11.27 28.46
C ARG A 81 7.06 12.48 29.36
N ALA A 82 7.56 13.65 28.95
CA ALA A 82 7.40 14.89 29.72
C ALA A 82 5.92 15.23 29.95
N PHE A 83 5.05 15.01 28.95
CA PHE A 83 3.60 15.19 29.10
C PHE A 83 3.01 14.31 30.21
N TRP A 84 3.35 13.01 30.22
CA TRP A 84 2.83 12.07 31.23
C TRP A 84 3.43 12.30 32.62
N ASP A 85 4.70 12.72 32.70
CA ASP A 85 5.35 13.07 33.96
C ASP A 85 4.67 14.29 34.61
N VAL A 86 4.35 15.33 33.81
CA VAL A 86 3.59 16.50 34.30
C VAL A 86 2.18 16.13 34.74
N LEU A 87 1.48 15.27 33.98
CA LEU A 87 0.14 14.81 34.37
C LEU A 87 0.18 14.01 35.69
N ARG A 88 1.22 13.19 35.87
CA ARG A 88 1.42 12.42 37.10
C ARG A 88 1.62 13.35 38.29
N GLU A 89 2.50 14.34 38.16
CA GLU A 89 2.75 15.34 39.22
C GLU A 89 1.48 16.12 39.61
N GLN A 90 0.64 16.48 38.63
CA GLN A 90 -0.64 17.16 38.89
C GLN A 90 -1.67 16.28 39.60
N LEU A 91 -1.75 14.99 39.26
CA LEU A 91 -2.69 14.07 39.89
C LEU A 91 -2.23 13.64 41.30
N GLU A 92 -0.92 13.69 41.58
CA GLU A 92 -0.34 13.42 42.90
C GLU A 92 -0.32 14.64 43.83
N SER A 93 -0.60 15.85 43.32
CA SER A 93 -0.64 17.07 44.14
C SER A 93 -1.76 17.04 45.18
N SER A 94 -1.62 17.84 46.24
CA SER A 94 -2.63 17.98 47.30
C SER A 94 -3.16 19.42 47.36
N PRO A 95 -4.39 19.71 46.88
CA PRO A 95 -5.36 18.79 46.26
C PRO A 95 -4.96 18.37 44.82
N PRO A 96 -5.48 17.23 44.32
CA PRO A 96 -5.16 16.72 42.98
C PRO A 96 -5.78 17.58 41.88
N ASP A 97 -4.97 18.03 40.93
CA ASP A 97 -5.42 18.84 39.79
C ASP A 97 -5.82 17.93 38.61
N HIS A 98 -7.12 17.90 38.33
CA HIS A 98 -7.70 17.09 37.25
C HIS A 98 -7.93 17.87 35.95
N ARG A 99 -7.50 19.13 35.86
CA ARG A 99 -7.73 19.98 34.67
C ARG A 99 -7.18 19.38 33.39
N GLN A 100 -5.99 18.76 33.45
CA GLN A 100 -5.36 18.12 32.30
C GLN A 100 -6.02 16.78 31.91
N ALA A 101 -6.87 16.19 32.77
CA ALA A 101 -7.66 15.01 32.40
C ALA A 101 -8.83 15.33 31.44
N VAL A 102 -9.37 16.55 31.48
CA VAL A 102 -10.48 16.99 30.61
C VAL A 102 -10.12 16.92 29.11
N PRO A 103 -8.99 17.47 28.63
CA PRO A 103 -8.62 17.32 27.22
C PRO A 103 -8.34 15.86 26.82
N LEU A 104 -7.82 15.03 27.73
CA LEU A 104 -7.64 13.60 27.46
C LEU A 104 -8.98 12.87 27.30
N LEU A 105 -9.95 13.16 28.17
CA LEU A 105 -11.31 12.61 28.06
C LEU A 105 -12.03 13.09 26.79
N ARG A 106 -11.78 14.33 26.36
CA ARG A 106 -12.25 14.86 25.07
C ARG A 106 -11.66 14.05 23.90
N GLU A 107 -10.36 13.78 23.93
CA GLU A 107 -9.69 13.00 22.88
C GLU A 107 -10.23 11.56 22.83
N VAL A 108 -10.38 10.92 24.00
CA VAL A 108 -11.00 9.60 24.14
C VAL A 108 -12.42 9.59 23.57
N LYS A 109 -13.25 10.59 23.91
CA LYS A 109 -14.60 10.73 23.37
C LYS A 109 -14.59 10.84 21.85
N THR A 110 -13.74 11.70 21.30
CA THR A 110 -13.62 11.91 19.84
C THR A 110 -13.22 10.61 19.14
N MET A 111 -12.23 9.89 19.66
CA MET A 111 -11.82 8.61 19.10
C MET A 111 -12.92 7.56 19.17
N LEU A 112 -13.59 7.40 20.32
CA LEU A 112 -14.71 6.46 20.46
C LEU A 112 -15.83 6.76 19.47
N LEU A 113 -16.20 8.04 19.32
CA LEU A 113 -17.23 8.47 18.37
C LEU A 113 -16.82 8.21 16.91
N SER A 114 -15.53 8.32 16.59
CA SER A 114 -15.00 8.03 15.24
C SER A 114 -15.08 6.55 14.87
N LEU A 115 -15.13 5.66 15.86
CA LEU A 115 -15.28 4.20 15.67
C LEU A 115 -16.73 3.77 15.48
N LEU A 116 -17.70 4.67 15.73
CA LEU A 116 -19.12 4.34 15.62
C LEU A 116 -19.63 4.43 14.19
N LEU A 117 -20.28 3.36 13.74
CA LEU A 117 -21.06 3.38 12.51
C LEU A 117 -22.30 4.28 12.66
N PRO A 118 -22.84 4.84 11.56
CA PRO A 118 -24.05 5.66 11.59
C PRO A 118 -25.25 5.00 12.28
N ALA A 119 -25.35 3.68 12.25
CA ALA A 119 -26.42 2.90 12.89
C ALA A 119 -26.35 2.91 14.43
N HIS A 120 -25.22 3.25 15.05
CA HIS A 120 -25.01 3.20 16.49
C HIS A 120 -25.58 4.42 17.24
N VAL A 121 -26.83 4.81 16.94
CA VAL A 121 -27.47 6.02 17.48
C VAL A 121 -27.58 5.97 19.01
N GLY A 122 -27.97 4.82 19.57
CA GLY A 122 -28.11 4.63 21.02
C GLY A 122 -26.78 4.74 21.77
N LEU A 123 -25.73 4.08 21.27
CA LEU A 123 -24.40 4.12 21.87
C LEU A 123 -23.77 5.52 21.77
N ARG A 124 -23.99 6.24 20.65
CA ARG A 124 -23.58 7.63 20.50
C ARG A 124 -24.25 8.52 21.56
N ALA A 125 -25.56 8.42 21.72
CA ALA A 125 -26.28 9.18 22.75
C ALA A 125 -25.82 8.83 24.17
N GLN A 126 -25.46 7.57 24.43
CA GLN A 126 -24.90 7.15 25.72
C GLN A 126 -23.50 7.75 25.97
N LEU A 127 -22.62 7.72 24.97
CA LEU A 127 -21.30 8.36 25.04
C LEU A 127 -21.43 9.86 25.30
N ASP A 128 -22.35 10.55 24.61
CA ASP A 128 -22.55 11.98 24.79
C ASP A 128 -23.04 12.35 26.18
N ARG A 129 -23.89 11.51 26.79
CA ARG A 129 -24.39 11.71 28.15
C ARG A 129 -23.34 11.42 29.24
N VAL A 130 -22.55 10.35 29.08
CA VAL A 130 -21.59 9.94 30.11
C VAL A 130 -20.29 10.75 30.00
N LEU A 131 -19.83 11.02 28.78
CA LEU A 131 -18.67 11.87 28.50
C LEU A 131 -19.15 13.29 28.13
N ASP A 132 -19.97 13.89 28.99
CA ASP A 132 -20.35 15.29 28.88
C ASP A 132 -19.20 16.17 29.43
N LEU A 133 -18.54 16.90 28.54
CA LEU A 133 -17.34 17.67 28.87
C LEU A 133 -17.66 18.88 29.76
N GLU A 134 -18.88 19.44 29.68
CA GLU A 134 -19.29 20.55 30.54
C GLU A 134 -19.51 20.05 31.96
N LEU A 135 -20.19 18.91 32.11
CA LEU A 135 -20.40 18.28 33.41
C LEU A 135 -19.07 17.80 34.02
N ILE A 136 -18.18 17.21 33.22
CA ILE A 136 -16.86 16.77 33.68
C ILE A 136 -16.04 17.97 34.16
N GLN A 137 -16.05 19.09 33.44
CA GLN A 137 -15.36 20.31 33.88
C GLN A 137 -15.90 20.80 35.24
N GLN A 138 -17.23 20.81 35.41
CA GLN A 138 -17.85 21.17 36.69
C GLN A 138 -17.41 20.21 37.81
N GLN A 139 -17.33 18.91 37.55
CA GLN A 139 -16.86 17.92 38.53
C GLN A 139 -15.40 18.14 38.91
N VAL A 140 -14.54 18.53 37.95
CA VAL A 140 -13.14 18.90 38.21
C VAL A 140 -13.06 20.12 39.11
N ASP A 141 -13.82 21.18 38.80
CA ASP A 141 -13.78 22.44 39.55
C ASP A 141 -14.21 22.28 41.01
N HIS A 142 -15.04 21.27 41.30
CA HIS A 142 -15.51 20.94 42.66
C HIS A 142 -14.81 19.73 43.28
N GLY A 143 -13.78 19.17 42.64
CA GLY A 143 -13.02 18.02 43.15
C GLY A 143 -13.84 16.72 43.28
N ALA A 144 -14.89 16.56 42.48
CA ALA A 144 -15.84 15.44 42.54
C ALA A 144 -15.71 14.45 41.37
N LEU A 145 -14.66 14.59 40.53
CA LEU A 145 -14.45 13.73 39.37
C LEU A 145 -14.06 12.30 39.79
N ASP A 146 -14.82 11.31 39.30
CA ASP A 146 -14.51 9.90 39.48
C ASP A 146 -13.91 9.31 38.19
N LEU A 147 -12.58 9.31 38.12
CA LEU A 147 -11.83 8.77 37.00
C LEU A 147 -12.03 7.25 36.83
N GLN A 148 -12.16 6.50 37.93
CA GLN A 148 -12.29 5.04 37.89
C GLN A 148 -13.64 4.59 37.29
N ARG A 149 -14.71 5.32 37.61
CA ARG A 149 -16.02 5.10 37.00
C ARG A 149 -16.00 5.39 35.50
N LEU A 150 -15.39 6.50 35.09
CA LEU A 150 -15.25 6.86 33.67
C LEU A 150 -14.40 5.84 32.91
N ALA A 151 -13.29 5.42 33.51
CA ALA A 151 -12.42 4.37 32.97
C ALA A 151 -13.15 3.06 32.73
N SER A 152 -13.92 2.61 33.72
CA SER A 152 -14.70 1.37 33.63
C SER A 152 -15.74 1.45 32.51
N PHE A 153 -16.38 2.61 32.33
CA PHE A 153 -17.30 2.85 31.22
C PHE A 153 -16.57 2.81 29.87
N ILE A 154 -15.47 3.56 29.73
CA ILE A 154 -14.65 3.60 28.50
C ILE A 154 -14.18 2.19 28.12
N ALA A 155 -13.58 1.45 29.06
CA ALA A 155 -13.10 0.09 28.82
C ALA A 155 -14.24 -0.86 28.43
N SER A 156 -15.45 -0.68 28.98
CA SER A 156 -16.62 -1.48 28.61
C SER A 156 -17.14 -1.12 27.21
N THR A 157 -17.14 0.16 26.85
CA THR A 157 -17.47 0.59 25.48
C THR A 157 -16.45 0.08 24.48
N MET A 158 -15.16 0.16 24.80
CA MET A 158 -14.08 -0.37 23.96
C MET A 158 -14.23 -1.89 23.76
N ALA A 159 -14.54 -2.64 24.83
CA ALA A 159 -14.82 -4.08 24.76
C ALA A 159 -15.95 -4.43 23.79
N GLY A 160 -16.98 -3.59 23.69
CA GLY A 160 -18.10 -3.80 22.77
C GLY A 160 -17.82 -3.43 21.32
N LEU A 161 -16.75 -2.67 21.06
CA LEU A 161 -16.39 -2.17 19.72
C LEU A 161 -15.15 -2.83 19.12
N CYS A 162 -14.28 -3.43 19.94
CA CYS A 162 -13.02 -3.99 19.46
C CYS A 162 -13.17 -5.36 18.79
N ALA A 163 -12.19 -5.72 17.97
CA ALA A 163 -12.08 -7.09 17.44
C ALA A 163 -11.60 -8.05 18.55
N PRO A 164 -11.95 -9.36 18.48
CA PRO A 164 -11.59 -10.34 19.52
C PRO A 164 -10.08 -10.46 19.82
N VAL A 165 -9.23 -10.12 18.84
CA VAL A 165 -7.77 -10.09 19.01
C VAL A 165 -7.32 -9.08 20.06
N ARG A 166 -8.15 -8.08 20.39
CA ARG A 166 -7.87 -7.00 21.36
C ARG A 166 -8.41 -7.28 22.76
N ASP A 167 -9.16 -8.35 22.96
CA ASP A 167 -9.71 -8.72 24.27
C ASP A 167 -8.64 -8.81 25.37
N PRO A 168 -7.41 -9.32 25.12
CA PRO A 168 -6.35 -9.30 26.12
C PRO A 168 -5.96 -7.88 26.58
N GLU A 169 -5.79 -6.95 25.65
CA GLU A 169 -5.48 -5.55 25.97
C GLU A 169 -6.62 -4.88 26.75
N ILE A 170 -7.88 -5.12 26.36
CA ILE A 170 -9.05 -4.61 27.09
C ILE A 170 -9.13 -5.16 28.51
N ARG A 171 -8.79 -6.44 28.72
CA ARG A 171 -8.70 -7.02 30.06
C ARG A 171 -7.59 -6.36 30.88
N ALA A 172 -6.43 -6.09 30.26
CA ALA A 172 -5.33 -5.41 30.93
C ALA A 172 -5.71 -3.98 31.37
N LEU A 173 -6.48 -3.24 30.56
CA LEU A 173 -6.98 -1.90 30.93
C LEU A 173 -7.79 -1.90 32.24
N ARG A 174 -8.57 -2.96 32.49
CA ARG A 174 -9.39 -3.09 33.71
C ARG A 174 -8.56 -3.36 34.98
N LEU A 175 -7.31 -3.75 34.83
CA LEU A 175 -6.41 -4.04 35.96
C LEU A 175 -5.56 -2.82 36.35
N LEU A 176 -5.54 -1.76 35.54
CA LEU A 176 -4.75 -0.56 35.80
C LEU A 176 -5.45 0.31 36.85
N THR A 177 -4.75 0.58 37.94
CA THR A 177 -5.21 1.48 39.02
C THR A 177 -4.67 2.90 38.86
N ASP A 178 -3.48 3.05 38.26
CA ASP A 178 -2.86 4.34 38.01
C ASP A 178 -3.59 5.09 36.88
N PRO A 179 -4.12 6.31 37.12
CA PRO A 179 -4.90 7.05 36.14
C PRO A 179 -4.07 7.45 34.91
N VAL A 180 -2.78 7.73 35.08
CA VAL A 180 -1.88 8.12 33.99
C VAL A 180 -1.62 6.94 33.05
N ASP A 181 -1.24 5.79 33.60
CA ASP A 181 -1.02 4.56 32.83
C ASP A 181 -2.31 4.10 32.14
N LEU A 182 -3.45 4.23 32.80
CA LEU A 182 -4.76 3.96 32.23
C LEU A 182 -5.05 4.85 31.03
N PHE A 183 -4.90 6.18 31.12
CA PHE A 183 -5.12 7.08 29.98
C PHE A 183 -4.19 6.73 28.82
N ARG A 184 -2.91 6.50 29.12
CA ARG A 184 -1.90 6.13 28.13
C ARG A 184 -2.29 4.86 27.38
N GLU A 185 -2.68 3.80 28.10
CA GLU A 185 -3.06 2.54 27.49
C GLU A 185 -4.41 2.61 26.77
N VAL A 186 -5.39 3.37 27.29
CA VAL A 186 -6.67 3.61 26.61
C VAL A 186 -6.44 4.28 25.25
N LEU A 187 -5.67 5.36 25.20
CA LEU A 187 -5.36 6.05 23.93
C LEU A 187 -4.61 5.13 22.97
N ARG A 188 -3.62 4.37 23.47
CA ARG A 188 -2.87 3.40 22.65
C ARG A 188 -3.78 2.34 22.04
N VAL A 189 -4.71 1.77 22.82
CA VAL A 189 -5.64 0.75 22.34
C VAL A 189 -6.68 1.35 21.39
N LEU A 190 -7.15 2.56 21.62
CA LEU A 190 -8.07 3.26 20.70
C LEU A 190 -7.43 3.51 19.32
N GLU A 191 -6.16 3.92 19.27
CA GLU A 191 -5.44 4.05 18.00
C GLU A 191 -5.29 2.72 17.26
N LEU A 192 -5.06 1.63 18.00
CA LEU A 192 -5.04 0.29 17.43
C LEU A 192 -6.42 -0.14 16.91
N MET A 193 -7.50 0.14 17.65
CA MET A 193 -8.88 -0.13 17.22
C MET A 193 -9.24 0.65 15.96
N LYS A 194 -8.83 1.92 15.85
CA LYS A 194 -9.01 2.76 14.66
C LYS A 194 -8.32 2.16 13.45
N LYS A 195 -7.07 1.69 13.63
CA LYS A 195 -6.33 0.98 12.59
C LYS A 195 -7.01 -0.33 12.18
N ASP A 196 -7.50 -1.09 13.15
CA ASP A 196 -8.21 -2.34 12.89
C ASP A 196 -9.48 -2.06 12.05
N MET A 197 -10.23 -1.01 12.40
CA MET A 197 -11.41 -0.57 11.66
C MET A 197 -11.06 -0.15 10.23
N VAL A 198 -10.04 0.70 10.03
CA VAL A 198 -9.62 1.13 8.68
C VAL A 198 -9.20 -0.07 7.83
N ASN A 199 -8.40 -0.99 8.38
CA ASN A 199 -7.98 -2.20 7.67
C ASN A 199 -9.16 -3.13 7.34
N PHE A 200 -10.12 -3.26 8.24
CA PHE A 200 -11.34 -4.03 8.01
C PHE A 200 -12.24 -3.42 6.94
N THR A 201 -12.46 -2.10 7.00
CA THR A 201 -13.21 -1.36 5.99
C THR A 201 -12.54 -1.49 4.63
N LEU A 202 -11.22 -1.37 4.56
CA LEU A 202 -10.46 -1.55 3.32
C LEU A 202 -10.65 -2.94 2.72
N LEU A 203 -10.57 -4.00 3.55
CA LEU A 203 -10.85 -5.37 3.09
C LEU A 203 -12.25 -5.51 2.50
N SER A 204 -13.23 -4.92 3.16
CA SER A 204 -14.65 -5.00 2.77
C SER A 204 -14.91 -4.25 1.46
N LEU A 205 -14.21 -3.14 1.23
CA LEU A 205 -14.34 -2.32 0.03
C LEU A 205 -13.49 -2.80 -1.14
N ARG A 206 -12.41 -3.55 -0.90
CA ARG A 206 -11.47 -3.99 -1.94
C ARG A 206 -12.12 -4.63 -3.19
N PRO A 207 -13.14 -5.51 -3.07
CA PRO A 207 -13.81 -6.07 -4.26
C PRO A 207 -14.45 -5.00 -5.15
N HIS A 208 -15.02 -3.95 -4.54
CA HIS A 208 -15.62 -2.83 -5.27
C HIS A 208 -14.55 -1.92 -5.87
N LEU A 209 -13.46 -1.68 -5.15
CA LEU A 209 -12.31 -0.92 -5.66
C LEU A 209 -11.67 -1.62 -6.86
N ALA A 210 -11.54 -2.96 -6.82
CA ALA A 210 -10.98 -3.74 -7.91
C ALA A 210 -11.80 -3.63 -9.20
N GLN A 211 -13.13 -3.53 -9.12
CA GLN A 211 -14.01 -3.34 -10.28
C GLN A 211 -13.76 -1.99 -11.00
N GLN A 212 -13.33 -0.97 -10.26
CA GLN A 212 -13.12 0.39 -10.77
C GLN A 212 -11.63 0.75 -10.93
N ALA A 213 -10.71 -0.15 -10.59
CA ALA A 213 -9.27 0.12 -10.59
C ALA A 213 -8.73 0.45 -11.99
N VAL A 214 -9.03 -0.39 -12.99
CA VAL A 214 -8.55 -0.21 -14.37
C VAL A 214 -8.98 1.14 -14.99
N PRO A 215 -10.26 1.54 -14.96
CA PRO A 215 -10.65 2.85 -15.51
C PRO A 215 -10.04 4.01 -14.72
N TYR A 216 -9.92 3.88 -13.39
CA TYR A 216 -9.28 4.89 -12.55
C TYR A 216 -7.80 5.09 -12.89
N GLU A 217 -7.02 4.00 -12.93
CA GLU A 217 -5.59 4.04 -13.24
C GLU A 217 -5.36 4.61 -14.65
N ARG A 218 -6.16 4.19 -15.64
CA ARG A 218 -6.07 4.72 -17.01
C ARG A 218 -6.34 6.21 -17.07
N ALA A 219 -7.39 6.69 -16.40
CA ALA A 219 -7.74 8.10 -16.39
C ALA A 219 -6.64 8.95 -15.71
N LYS A 220 -6.10 8.47 -14.58
CA LYS A 220 -5.00 9.14 -13.88
C LYS A 220 -3.68 9.11 -14.65
N PHE A 221 -3.36 7.99 -15.29
CA PHE A 221 -2.20 7.90 -16.16
C PHE A 221 -2.30 8.85 -17.36
N GLN A 222 -3.48 8.95 -17.99
CA GLN A 222 -3.70 9.94 -19.06
C GLN A 222 -3.57 11.38 -18.56
N GLU A 223 -4.03 11.68 -17.34
CA GLU A 223 -3.83 12.99 -16.71
C GLU A 223 -2.34 13.30 -16.53
N LEU A 224 -1.55 12.32 -16.06
CA LEU A 224 -0.10 12.46 -15.92
C LEU A 224 0.58 12.73 -17.26
N LEU A 225 0.22 11.98 -18.32
CA LEU A 225 0.79 12.18 -19.65
C LEU A 225 0.45 13.52 -20.29
N ARG A 226 -0.76 14.05 -20.04
CA ARG A 226 -1.12 15.40 -20.50
C ARG A 226 -0.27 16.48 -19.83
N ARG A 227 0.12 16.27 -18.58
CA ARG A 227 0.98 17.19 -17.83
C ARG A 227 2.45 17.07 -18.25
N GLU A 228 2.93 15.83 -18.45
CA GLU A 228 4.33 15.51 -18.75
C GLU A 228 4.42 14.55 -19.97
N PRO A 229 4.29 15.07 -21.21
CA PRO A 229 4.23 14.23 -22.42
C PRO A 229 5.55 13.52 -22.76
N GLY A 230 6.69 13.98 -22.24
CA GLY A 230 8.01 13.38 -22.46
C GLY A 230 8.45 12.36 -21.41
N SER A 231 7.60 11.98 -20.46
CA SER A 231 7.99 11.19 -19.29
C SER A 231 8.10 9.67 -19.53
N LEU A 232 8.13 9.19 -20.79
CA LEU A 232 8.07 7.76 -21.14
C LEU A 232 9.30 7.25 -21.90
N ASP A 233 10.45 7.89 -21.71
CA ASP A 233 11.68 7.57 -22.43
C ASP A 233 12.18 6.15 -22.09
N HIS A 234 12.15 5.75 -20.82
CA HIS A 234 12.58 4.41 -20.44
C HIS A 234 11.62 3.33 -20.95
N THR A 235 10.30 3.53 -20.81
CA THR A 235 9.28 2.64 -21.36
C THR A 235 9.41 2.49 -22.87
N THR A 236 9.65 3.58 -23.59
CA THR A 236 9.85 3.55 -25.05
C THR A 236 11.10 2.76 -25.41
N SER A 237 12.24 3.03 -24.76
CA SER A 237 13.49 2.30 -25.00
C SER A 237 13.39 0.81 -24.67
N TRP A 238 12.67 0.46 -23.59
CA TRP A 238 12.42 -0.92 -23.15
C TRP A 238 11.61 -1.70 -24.18
N LEU A 239 10.50 -1.13 -24.68
CA LEU A 239 9.67 -1.77 -25.69
C LEU A 239 10.39 -1.89 -27.03
N GLN A 240 11.18 -0.89 -27.42
CA GLN A 240 12.01 -0.94 -28.63
C GLN A 240 13.04 -2.07 -28.57
N ARG A 241 13.73 -2.24 -27.43
CA ARG A 241 14.67 -3.34 -27.21
C ARG A 241 13.97 -4.70 -27.34
N ALA A 242 12.82 -4.88 -26.69
CA ALA A 242 12.05 -6.11 -26.78
C ALA A 242 11.59 -6.41 -28.21
N ALA A 243 11.20 -5.38 -28.98
CA ALA A 243 10.80 -5.53 -30.38
C ALA A 243 11.98 -5.96 -31.26
N GLN A 244 13.17 -5.39 -31.06
CA GLN A 244 14.39 -5.76 -31.79
C GLN A 244 14.79 -7.21 -31.52
N GLU A 245 14.77 -7.63 -30.26
CA GLU A 245 15.08 -9.00 -29.88
C GLU A 245 14.04 -10.00 -30.42
N GLN A 246 12.76 -9.67 -30.33
CA GLN A 246 11.69 -10.51 -30.89
C GLN A 246 11.84 -10.65 -32.41
N ARG A 247 12.26 -9.58 -33.09
CA ARG A 247 12.56 -9.58 -34.52
C ARG A 247 13.82 -10.39 -34.86
N ALA A 248 14.78 -10.49 -33.95
CA ALA A 248 15.98 -11.30 -34.11
C ALA A 248 15.72 -12.80 -33.86
N ALA A 249 14.76 -13.14 -32.98
CA ALA A 249 14.39 -14.52 -32.67
C ALA A 249 13.51 -15.19 -33.75
N LEU A 250 12.88 -14.39 -34.63
CA LEU A 250 12.10 -14.92 -35.76
C LEU A 250 13.03 -15.59 -36.78
N PRO A 251 12.66 -16.78 -37.31
CA PRO A 251 13.43 -17.43 -38.36
C PRO A 251 13.50 -16.53 -39.61
N PRO A 252 14.61 -16.56 -40.37
CA PRO A 252 14.67 -15.86 -41.64
C PRO A 252 13.54 -16.35 -42.55
N GLY A 253 12.85 -15.42 -43.21
CA GLY A 253 11.78 -15.74 -44.15
C GLY A 253 12.28 -16.61 -45.32
N PRO A 254 11.37 -17.24 -46.07
CA PRO A 254 11.74 -18.06 -47.22
C PRO A 254 12.60 -17.25 -48.21
N PRO A 255 13.58 -17.89 -48.87
CA PRO A 255 14.45 -17.20 -49.83
C PRO A 255 13.60 -16.71 -51.01
N GLY A 256 13.52 -15.39 -51.20
CA GLY A 256 12.77 -14.74 -52.28
C GLY A 256 11.78 -13.65 -51.84
N SER A 257 11.53 -13.50 -50.53
CA SER A 257 10.75 -12.37 -50.00
C SER A 257 11.63 -11.15 -49.74
N ASP A 258 11.09 -9.95 -49.99
CA ASP A 258 11.76 -8.65 -49.79
C ASP A 258 12.52 -8.57 -48.45
N PRO A 259 13.67 -7.86 -48.39
CA PRO A 259 14.46 -7.68 -47.17
C PRO A 259 13.69 -6.96 -46.03
N GLY A 260 12.51 -6.39 -46.31
CA GLY A 260 11.59 -5.82 -45.32
C GLY A 260 10.63 -6.84 -44.68
N GLY A 261 10.48 -8.04 -45.26
CA GLY A 261 9.48 -9.05 -44.92
C GLY A 261 9.84 -9.96 -43.74
N ARG A 262 10.50 -9.45 -42.69
CA ARG A 262 10.41 -10.16 -41.40
C ARG A 262 8.96 -10.00 -40.95
N GLY A 263 8.24 -11.12 -40.82
CA GLY A 263 6.80 -11.14 -40.51
C GLY A 263 6.42 -10.13 -39.44
N ALA A 264 5.24 -9.51 -39.62
CA ALA A 264 4.74 -8.49 -38.70
C ALA A 264 4.86 -8.98 -37.25
N LEU A 265 5.51 -8.19 -36.39
CA LEU A 265 5.64 -8.52 -34.99
C LEU A 265 4.27 -8.44 -34.34
N SER A 266 3.84 -9.54 -33.70
CA SER A 266 2.65 -9.49 -32.85
C SER A 266 2.93 -8.55 -31.66
N PRO A 267 2.10 -7.52 -31.41
CA PRO A 267 2.25 -6.64 -30.25
C PRO A 267 2.28 -7.42 -28.93
N SER A 268 1.45 -8.46 -28.81
CA SER A 268 1.44 -9.35 -27.64
C SER A 268 2.75 -10.10 -27.46
N ALA A 269 3.41 -10.51 -28.56
CA ALA A 269 4.70 -11.20 -28.48
C ALA A 269 5.82 -10.25 -28.02
N VAL A 270 5.81 -9.00 -28.48
CA VAL A 270 6.75 -7.97 -28.02
C VAL A 270 6.52 -7.67 -26.53
N LEU A 271 5.27 -7.48 -26.10
CA LEU A 271 4.93 -7.25 -24.70
C LEU A 271 5.34 -8.41 -23.81
N ASN A 272 5.02 -9.65 -24.18
CA ASN A 272 5.43 -10.84 -23.43
C ASN A 272 6.95 -10.88 -23.27
N ARG A 273 7.70 -10.62 -24.35
CA ARG A 273 9.17 -10.57 -24.27
C ARG A 273 9.67 -9.43 -23.39
N ALA A 274 9.05 -8.25 -23.48
CA ALA A 274 9.39 -7.10 -22.65
C ALA A 274 9.22 -7.42 -21.15
N TYR A 275 8.09 -8.00 -20.76
CA TYR A 275 7.82 -8.42 -19.37
C TYR A 275 8.75 -9.54 -18.91
N MET A 276 9.05 -10.53 -19.75
CA MET A 276 10.03 -11.58 -19.41
C MET A 276 11.44 -11.01 -19.20
N GLY A 277 11.79 -9.93 -19.91
CA GLY A 277 13.04 -9.21 -19.70
C GLY A 277 13.12 -8.54 -18.32
N LEU A 278 11.99 -8.12 -17.74
CA LEU A 278 11.96 -7.51 -16.41
C LEU A 278 12.35 -8.48 -15.28
N LEU A 279 12.13 -9.79 -15.49
CA LEU A 279 12.51 -10.81 -14.50
C LEU A 279 14.03 -10.99 -14.37
N HIS A 280 14.80 -10.47 -15.31
CA HIS A 280 16.27 -10.54 -15.31
C HIS A 280 16.88 -9.13 -15.26
N TRP A 281 16.08 -8.13 -14.88
CA TRP A 281 16.52 -6.75 -14.84
C TRP A 281 17.52 -6.53 -13.71
N ASP A 282 18.58 -5.78 -13.97
CA ASP A 282 19.55 -5.44 -12.92
C ASP A 282 18.89 -4.48 -11.91
N PRO A 283 18.79 -4.84 -10.62
CA PRO A 283 18.22 -3.97 -9.60
C PRO A 283 18.92 -2.60 -9.47
N GLN A 284 20.17 -2.49 -9.93
CA GLN A 284 20.97 -1.25 -9.89
C GLN A 284 20.76 -0.35 -11.12
N ASP A 285 20.09 -0.82 -12.17
CA ASP A 285 19.85 0.01 -13.37
C ASP A 285 18.74 1.03 -13.09
N GLN A 286 19.06 2.31 -13.25
CA GLN A 286 18.14 3.44 -13.05
C GLN A 286 17.10 3.58 -14.18
N ARG A 287 17.27 2.88 -15.31
CA ARG A 287 16.40 2.99 -16.49
C ARG A 287 15.18 2.06 -16.43
N TYR A 288 14.63 1.87 -15.24
CA TYR A 288 13.43 1.05 -15.06
C TYR A 288 12.25 1.70 -15.80
N PRO A 289 11.41 0.94 -16.53
CA PRO A 289 10.33 1.53 -17.31
C PRO A 289 9.31 2.24 -16.42
N GLU A 290 8.94 3.47 -16.76
CA GLU A 290 8.13 4.34 -15.91
C GLU A 290 6.74 3.73 -15.65
N THR A 291 6.21 3.02 -16.65
CA THR A 291 4.88 2.39 -16.59
C THR A 291 4.76 1.21 -15.63
N VAL A 292 5.88 0.60 -15.20
CA VAL A 292 5.88 -0.53 -14.26
C VAL A 292 6.56 -0.20 -12.93
N LEU A 293 6.88 1.08 -12.67
CA LEU A 293 7.57 1.50 -11.45
C LEU A 293 6.82 1.12 -10.16
N MET A 294 5.48 1.16 -10.18
CA MET A 294 4.66 0.78 -9.02
C MET A 294 4.83 -0.70 -8.64
N ASP A 295 5.22 -1.54 -9.61
CA ASP A 295 5.41 -2.98 -9.44
C ASP A 295 6.89 -3.38 -9.28
N ARG A 296 7.83 -2.42 -9.24
CA ARG A 296 9.27 -2.70 -9.26
C ARG A 296 9.69 -3.71 -8.18
N ASP A 297 9.36 -3.45 -6.91
CA ASP A 297 9.76 -4.34 -5.81
C ASP A 297 9.19 -5.77 -5.98
N ARG A 298 7.97 -5.88 -6.54
CA ARG A 298 7.34 -7.18 -6.83
C ARG A 298 8.05 -7.91 -7.95
N LEU A 299 8.37 -7.19 -9.03
CA LEU A 299 9.08 -7.73 -10.20
C LEU A 299 10.51 -8.13 -9.85
N ASP A 300 11.21 -7.31 -9.07
CA ASP A 300 12.55 -7.61 -8.56
C ASP A 300 12.49 -8.87 -7.69
N THR A 301 11.53 -8.97 -6.76
CA THR A 301 11.33 -10.19 -5.95
C THR A 301 11.05 -11.42 -6.82
N LEU A 302 10.24 -11.29 -7.87
CA LEU A 302 9.98 -12.38 -8.82
C LEU A 302 11.23 -12.77 -9.59
N GLY A 303 12.03 -11.81 -10.04
CA GLY A 303 13.30 -12.05 -10.72
C GLY A 303 14.27 -12.83 -9.85
N HIS A 304 14.46 -12.41 -8.60
CA HIS A 304 15.28 -13.14 -7.63
C HIS A 304 14.80 -14.59 -7.44
N ARG A 305 13.48 -14.81 -7.38
CA ARG A 305 12.92 -16.17 -7.29
C ARG A 305 13.19 -17.00 -8.54
N VAL A 306 13.15 -16.40 -9.73
CA VAL A 306 13.49 -17.08 -10.99
C VAL A 306 14.97 -17.47 -10.99
N ASP A 307 15.87 -16.59 -10.58
CA ASP A 307 17.30 -16.88 -10.50
C ASP A 307 17.60 -18.02 -9.51
N LEU A 308 16.97 -17.99 -8.33
CA LEU A 308 17.08 -19.07 -7.36
C LEU A 308 16.61 -20.42 -7.94
N LEU A 309 15.48 -20.43 -8.65
CA LEU A 309 14.97 -21.64 -9.29
C LEU A 309 15.87 -22.12 -10.44
N ALA A 310 16.43 -21.20 -11.23
CA ALA A 310 17.36 -21.52 -12.30
C ALA A 310 18.66 -22.13 -11.75
N LEU A 311 19.21 -21.57 -10.67
CA LEU A 311 20.38 -22.12 -9.97
C LEU A 311 20.08 -23.49 -9.36
N GLN A 312 18.93 -23.66 -8.72
CA GLN A 312 18.50 -24.97 -8.21
C GLN A 312 18.37 -26.00 -9.33
N ALA A 313 17.76 -25.63 -10.46
CA ALA A 313 17.64 -26.50 -11.62
C ALA A 313 19.03 -26.85 -12.20
N ALA A 314 19.94 -25.88 -12.31
CA ALA A 314 21.31 -26.10 -12.76
C ALA A 314 22.08 -27.05 -11.84
N VAL A 315 21.96 -26.88 -10.51
CA VAL A 315 22.57 -27.80 -9.53
C VAL A 315 22.00 -29.20 -9.68
N LEU A 316 20.68 -29.34 -9.84
CA LEU A 316 20.04 -30.65 -10.02
C LEU A 316 20.47 -31.32 -11.33
N LEU A 317 20.55 -30.57 -12.43
CA LEU A 317 21.03 -31.05 -13.72
C LEU A 317 22.51 -31.44 -13.67
N LEU A 318 23.35 -30.65 -13.00
CA LEU A 318 24.76 -30.98 -12.83
C LEU A 318 24.93 -32.23 -11.97
N THR A 319 24.17 -32.34 -10.87
CA THR A 319 24.16 -33.53 -10.00
C THR A 319 23.67 -34.76 -10.76
N SER A 320 22.67 -34.62 -11.63
CA SER A 320 22.16 -35.73 -12.45
C SER A 320 23.19 -36.21 -13.46
N ALA A 321 23.87 -35.27 -14.13
CA ALA A 321 24.86 -35.55 -15.14
C ALA A 321 26.12 -36.20 -14.54
N GLN A 322 26.55 -35.79 -13.34
CA GLN A 322 27.80 -36.24 -12.72
C GLN A 322 27.62 -37.50 -11.83
N CYS A 323 26.52 -37.60 -11.09
CA CYS A 323 26.31 -38.71 -10.14
C CYS A 323 25.41 -39.82 -10.67
N GLY A 324 24.84 -39.65 -11.88
CA GLY A 324 23.94 -40.60 -12.53
C GLY A 324 22.55 -40.67 -11.90
N GLY A 325 21.59 -41.23 -12.64
CA GLY A 325 20.17 -41.28 -12.23
C GLY A 325 19.90 -42.05 -10.92
N ALA A 326 20.79 -42.96 -10.53
CA ALA A 326 20.65 -43.78 -9.33
C ALA A 326 20.63 -42.94 -8.03
N VAL A 327 21.45 -41.89 -7.94
CA VAL A 327 21.49 -41.01 -6.76
C VAL A 327 20.23 -40.15 -6.64
N LEU A 328 19.65 -39.74 -7.78
CA LEU A 328 18.41 -38.97 -7.81
C LEU A 328 17.17 -39.82 -7.54
N SER A 329 17.23 -41.13 -7.80
CA SER A 329 16.16 -42.07 -7.47
C SER A 329 16.06 -42.41 -5.98
N LEU A 330 17.02 -41.96 -5.15
CA LEU A 330 16.95 -42.14 -3.70
C LEU A 330 15.77 -41.34 -3.11
N PRO A 331 14.91 -41.97 -2.29
CA PRO A 331 13.75 -41.30 -1.72
C PRO A 331 14.18 -40.11 -0.87
N GLY A 332 13.63 -38.93 -1.18
CA GLY A 332 13.89 -37.69 -0.44
C GLY A 332 15.20 -36.96 -0.78
N PHE A 333 16.08 -37.55 -1.60
CA PHE A 333 17.37 -36.91 -1.96
C PHE A 333 17.16 -35.58 -2.69
N VAL A 334 16.32 -35.57 -3.73
CA VAL A 334 15.98 -34.35 -4.49
C VAL A 334 15.35 -33.28 -3.60
N GLY A 335 14.46 -33.67 -2.69
CA GLY A 335 13.82 -32.74 -1.74
C GLY A 335 14.84 -32.10 -0.80
N LYS A 336 15.74 -32.92 -0.23
CA LYS A 336 16.79 -32.44 0.67
C LYS A 336 17.81 -31.56 -0.05
N LEU A 337 18.17 -31.90 -1.28
CA LEU A 337 19.07 -31.10 -2.11
C LEU A 337 18.45 -29.73 -2.40
N LYS A 338 17.19 -29.68 -2.86
CA LYS A 338 16.46 -28.42 -3.08
C LYS A 338 16.41 -27.55 -1.81
N GLN A 339 16.08 -28.13 -0.66
CA GLN A 339 16.06 -27.39 0.62
C GLN A 339 17.43 -26.85 1.01
N THR A 340 18.49 -27.66 0.84
CA THR A 340 19.85 -27.26 1.20
C THR A 340 20.36 -26.16 0.27
N THR A 341 20.13 -26.28 -1.03
CA THR A 341 20.51 -25.26 -2.02
C THR A 341 19.72 -23.96 -1.80
N ALA A 342 18.42 -24.04 -1.49
CA ALA A 342 17.62 -22.87 -1.12
C ALA A 342 18.20 -22.14 0.10
N ALA A 343 18.45 -22.88 1.20
CA ALA A 343 18.97 -22.30 2.44
C ALA A 343 20.36 -21.68 2.28
N LEU A 344 21.24 -22.28 1.46
CA LEU A 344 22.58 -21.75 1.17
C LEU A 344 22.51 -20.47 0.33
N LEU A 345 21.63 -20.40 -0.65
CA LEU A 345 21.48 -19.23 -1.51
C LEU A 345 20.82 -18.07 -0.76
N GLU A 346 19.76 -18.34 0.02
CA GLU A 346 19.12 -17.34 0.89
C GLU A 346 20.09 -16.79 1.95
N GLY A 347 20.89 -17.67 2.59
CA GLY A 347 21.87 -17.28 3.61
C GLY A 347 23.07 -16.50 3.08
N SER A 348 23.40 -16.62 1.80
CA SER A 348 24.51 -15.89 1.16
C SER A 348 24.18 -14.43 0.84
N GLN A 349 22.89 -14.08 0.77
CA GLN A 349 22.40 -12.75 0.41
C GLN A 349 22.06 -11.87 1.62
N ALA A 350 22.02 -12.44 2.83
CA ALA A 350 21.80 -11.71 4.09
C ALA A 350 23.09 -11.15 4.71
N ARG A 351 24.20 -11.10 3.96
CA ARG A 351 25.51 -10.60 4.40
C ARG A 351 25.97 -9.38 3.64
#